data_AF-A0A2V7KRM5-F1
#
_entry.id   AF-A0A2V7KRM5-F1
#
_cell.length_a   1.000
_cell.length_b   1.000
_cell.length_c   1.000
_cell.angle_alpha   90.00
_cell.angle_beta   90.00
_cell.angle_gamma   90.00
#
_symmetry.space_group_name_H-M   'P 1'
#
loop_
_entity.id
_entity.type
_entity.pdbx_description
1 polymer ?
#
loop_
_entity_poly.entity_id
_entity_poly.type
_entity_poly.pdbx_seq_one_letter_code
_entity_poly.pdbx_strand_id
1 'polypeptide(L)'
;LRKHALKNHPWRDWADAQAESSRMPGGQSRWSAGKDLSWEPLRIERVCEVKYDHMEGDRFRHATIFQRWRPDKNPKDCRYDQLEVTPAYELKRVFSARGA
;
A
#
# COMPACT_ATOMS: atom_id res chain seq x y z
N LEU A 1 -17.27 -9.73 0.29
CA LEU A 1 -16.32 -8.59 0.38
C LEU A 1 -16.93 -7.28 -0.09
N ARG A 2 -17.78 -7.24 -1.13
CA ARG A 2 -18.36 -6.00 -1.71
C ARG A 2 -19.60 -5.45 -0.99
N LYS A 3 -20.50 -6.35 -0.55
CA LYS A 3 -21.75 -5.94 0.13
C LYS A 3 -21.43 -5.06 1.35
N HIS A 4 -21.99 -3.85 1.38
CA HIS A 4 -21.77 -2.80 2.38
C HIS A 4 -20.29 -2.42 2.58
N ALA A 5 -19.43 -2.58 1.57
CA ALA A 5 -17.99 -2.32 1.70
C ALA A 5 -17.63 -0.89 2.09
N LEU A 6 -18.45 0.09 1.70
CA LEU A 6 -18.25 1.50 2.03
C LEU A 6 -18.59 1.85 3.49
N LYS A 7 -19.32 1.00 4.21
CA LYS A 7 -19.72 1.28 5.60
C LYS A 7 -18.46 1.33 6.47
N ASN A 8 -18.16 2.52 7.02
CA ASN A 8 -16.95 2.79 7.84
C ASN A 8 -15.63 2.53 7.10
N HIS A 9 -15.62 2.60 5.77
CA HIS A 9 -14.39 2.39 4.99
C HIS A 9 -13.49 3.63 5.06
N PRO A 10 -12.19 3.49 5.37
CA PRO A 10 -11.28 4.62 5.52
C PRO A 10 -11.09 5.40 4.21
N TRP A 11 -11.31 4.74 3.07
CA TRP A 11 -11.22 5.31 1.74
C TRP A 11 -12.58 5.46 1.05
N ARG A 12 -13.67 5.58 1.82
CA ARG A 12 -15.04 5.68 1.28
C ARG A 12 -15.20 6.83 0.27
N ASP A 13 -14.45 7.92 0.44
CA ASP A 13 -14.56 9.11 -0.40
C ASP A 13 -14.01 8.88 -1.81
N TRP A 14 -13.21 7.83 -2.04
CA TRP A 14 -12.76 7.44 -3.38
C TRP A 14 -13.88 6.86 -4.26
N ALA A 15 -15.03 6.52 -3.68
CA ALA A 15 -16.21 6.14 -4.45
C ALA A 15 -16.93 7.35 -5.05
N ASP A 16 -16.61 8.58 -4.61
CA ASP A 16 -17.19 9.78 -5.20
C ASP A 16 -16.53 10.06 -6.56
N ALA A 17 -17.35 10.26 -7.58
CA ALA A 17 -16.90 10.60 -8.93
C ALA A 17 -16.17 11.96 -8.98
N GLN A 18 -16.36 12.82 -7.97
CA GLN A 18 -15.70 14.11 -7.84
C GLN A 18 -14.47 14.10 -6.92
N ALA A 19 -14.02 12.93 -6.46
CA ALA A 19 -12.81 12.88 -5.64
C ALA A 19 -11.57 13.27 -6.47
N GLU A 20 -11.25 14.57 -6.47
CA GLU A 20 -10.06 15.19 -7.06
C GLU A 20 -8.84 14.92 -6.17
N SER A 21 -8.45 13.65 -6.11
CA SER A 21 -7.18 13.26 -5.53
C SER A 21 -6.29 12.75 -6.65
N SER A 22 -5.14 13.40 -6.86
CA SER A 22 -4.17 13.06 -7.90
C SER A 22 -3.66 11.61 -7.81
N ARG A 23 -3.91 10.89 -6.70
CA ARG A 23 -3.28 9.60 -6.41
C ARG A 23 -4.24 8.62 -5.73
N MET A 24 -5.38 8.34 -6.36
CA MET A 24 -6.29 7.25 -5.97
C MET A 24 -6.15 6.06 -6.92
N PRO A 25 -6.42 4.82 -6.46
CA PRO A 25 -6.60 3.69 -7.36
C PRO A 25 -7.69 4.02 -8.39
N GLY A 26 -7.42 3.72 -9.66
CA GLY A 26 -8.36 4.02 -10.74
C GLY A 26 -8.27 5.42 -11.34
N GLY A 27 -7.42 6.29 -10.79
CA GLY A 27 -7.17 7.62 -11.34
C GLY A 27 -6.67 7.60 -12.79
N GLN A 28 -7.10 8.58 -13.59
CA GLN A 28 -6.68 8.71 -14.98
C GLN A 28 -5.20 9.14 -15.08
N SER A 29 -4.49 8.56 -16.04
CA SER A 29 -3.09 8.85 -16.35
C SER A 29 -2.84 8.78 -17.87
N ARG A 30 -1.69 9.27 -18.33
CA ARG A 30 -1.31 9.17 -19.76
C ARG A 30 -1.20 7.74 -20.29
N TRP A 31 -1.13 6.74 -19.41
CA TRP A 31 -1.07 5.31 -19.76
C TRP A 31 -2.41 4.57 -19.55
N SER A 32 -3.47 5.32 -19.24
CA SER A 32 -4.81 4.80 -18.92
C SER A 32 -5.72 4.65 -20.14
N ALA A 33 -5.29 5.11 -21.33
CA ALA A 33 -6.12 5.13 -22.52
C ALA A 33 -6.74 3.75 -22.83
N GLY A 34 -8.08 3.72 -22.90
CA GLY A 34 -8.87 2.52 -23.22
C GLY A 34 -8.98 1.48 -22.10
N LYS A 35 -8.44 1.73 -20.90
CA LYS A 35 -8.53 0.80 -19.77
C LYS A 35 -9.72 1.14 -18.89
N ASP A 36 -10.44 0.10 -18.45
CA ASP A 36 -11.32 0.22 -17.30
C ASP A 36 -10.46 0.37 -16.05
N LEU A 37 -10.63 1.50 -15.38
CA LEU A 37 -9.93 1.87 -14.15
C LEU A 37 -10.93 2.10 -13.02
N SER A 38 -12.12 1.52 -13.10
CA SER A 38 -13.09 1.57 -12.02
C SER A 38 -12.49 1.07 -10.71
N TRP A 39 -12.69 1.85 -9.65
CA TRP A 39 -12.34 1.44 -8.30
C TRP A 39 -13.52 0.73 -7.65
N GLU A 40 -13.31 -0.49 -7.17
CA GLU A 40 -14.31 -1.29 -6.47
C GLU A 40 -13.91 -1.45 -4.99
N PRO A 41 -14.68 -0.88 -4.03
CA PRO A 41 -14.37 -1.02 -2.62
C PRO A 41 -14.56 -2.46 -2.13
N LEU A 42 -13.65 -2.92 -1.27
CA LEU A 42 -13.74 -4.21 -0.59
C LEU A 42 -13.67 -4.00 0.92
N ARG A 43 -14.46 -4.76 1.70
CA ARG A 43 -14.30 -4.79 3.15
C ARG A 43 -12.89 -5.23 3.54
N ILE A 44 -12.30 -4.54 4.53
CA ILE A 44 -10.94 -4.76 5.04
C ILE A 44 -10.90 -6.01 5.95
N GLU A 45 -11.10 -7.18 5.32
CA GLU A 45 -11.28 -8.47 5.99
C GLU A 45 -10.28 -9.54 5.51
N ARG A 46 -9.36 -9.20 4.60
CA ARG A 46 -8.41 -10.13 4.01
C ARG A 46 -7.00 -9.56 4.10
N VAL A 47 -6.06 -10.44 4.45
CA VAL A 47 -4.63 -10.12 4.54
C VAL A 47 -3.91 -10.89 3.45
N CYS A 48 -2.99 -10.23 2.75
CA CYS A 48 -2.05 -10.87 1.85
C CYS A 48 -0.62 -10.56 2.27
N GLU A 49 0.28 -11.45 1.85
CA GLU A 49 1.71 -11.23 1.94
C GLU A 49 2.22 -10.69 0.61
N VAL A 50 3.06 -9.67 0.68
CA VAL A 50 3.69 -9.06 -0.49
C VAL A 50 5.19 -9.02 -0.30
N LYS A 51 5.92 -9.22 -1.40
CA LYS A 51 7.33 -8.86 -1.48
C LYS A 51 7.41 -7.41 -1.95
N TYR A 52 8.23 -6.62 -1.28
CA TYR A 52 8.50 -5.22 -1.61
C TYR A 52 10.01 -4.95 -1.59
N ASP A 53 10.41 -3.85 -2.21
CA ASP A 53 11.81 -3.41 -2.26
C ASP A 53 12.11 -2.45 -1.11
N HIS A 54 11.46 -1.28 -1.09
CA HIS A 54 11.58 -0.31 0.01
C HIS A 54 10.31 0.54 0.18
N MET A 55 10.24 1.24 1.31
CA MET A 55 9.20 2.23 1.61
C MET A 55 9.63 3.63 1.17
N GLU A 56 8.71 4.41 0.63
CA GLU A 56 8.83 5.85 0.40
C GLU A 56 7.76 6.56 1.24
N GLY A 57 8.12 7.00 2.43
CA GLY A 57 7.14 7.50 3.40
C GLY A 57 6.23 6.38 3.90
N ASP A 58 4.93 6.52 3.67
CA ASP A 58 3.86 5.59 4.10
C ASP A 58 3.44 4.59 2.99
N ARG A 59 4.22 4.45 1.93
CA ARG A 59 3.88 3.55 0.81
C ARG A 59 5.08 2.74 0.34
N PHE A 60 4.79 1.62 -0.32
CA PHE A 60 5.80 0.88 -1.06
C PHE A 60 6.24 1.67 -2.30
N ARG A 61 7.55 1.66 -2.57
CA ARG A 61 8.13 2.16 -3.81
C ARG A 61 8.55 0.97 -4.67
N HIS A 62 8.40 1.14 -5.99
CA HIS A 62 8.42 0.07 -6.99
C HIS A 62 7.24 -0.92 -6.82
N ALA A 63 7.09 -1.83 -7.78
CA ALA A 63 5.96 -2.75 -7.79
C ALA A 63 6.06 -3.74 -6.61
N THR A 64 5.00 -3.82 -5.80
CA THR A 64 4.84 -4.88 -4.81
C THR A 64 4.34 -6.16 -5.47
N ILE A 65 4.96 -7.28 -5.15
CA ILE A 65 4.60 -8.57 -5.74
C ILE A 65 3.78 -9.36 -4.73
N PHE A 66 2.52 -9.61 -5.08
CA PHE A 66 1.66 -10.52 -4.32
C PHE A 66 2.32 -11.90 -4.19
N GLN A 67 2.44 -12.39 -2.96
CA GLN A 67 2.97 -13.74 -2.69
C GLN A 67 1.83 -14.72 -2.45
N ARG A 68 1.01 -14.46 -1.44
CA ARG A 68 -0.07 -15.38 -1.02
C ARG A 68 -1.09 -14.69 -0.13
N TRP A 69 -2.26 -15.30 -0.03
CA TRP A 69 -3.24 -14.95 1.00
C TRP A 69 -2.82 -15.47 2.38
N ARG A 70 -3.15 -14.71 3.42
CA ARG A 70 -2.88 -15.01 4.84
C ARG A 70 -4.19 -15.11 5.61
N PRO A 71 -5.00 -16.17 5.39
CA PRO A 71 -6.24 -16.35 6.15
C PRO A 71 -5.97 -16.59 7.65
N ASP A 72 -4.73 -16.92 8.00
CA ASP A 72 -4.22 -17.09 9.35
C ASP A 72 -3.99 -15.77 10.11
N LYS A 73 -4.08 -14.61 9.44
CA LYS A 73 -3.78 -13.29 10.03
C LYS A 73 -5.03 -12.44 10.19
N ASN A 74 -5.12 -11.76 11.34
CA ASN A 74 -6.16 -10.77 11.59
C ASN A 74 -5.82 -9.47 10.84
N PRO A 75 -6.75 -8.86 10.09
CA PRO A 75 -6.53 -7.56 9.44
C PRO A 75 -5.99 -6.47 10.37
N LYS A 76 -6.38 -6.46 11.65
CA LYS A 76 -5.91 -5.47 12.64
C LYS A 76 -4.43 -5.62 12.99
N ASP A 77 -3.83 -6.78 12.69
CA ASP A 77 -2.41 -7.03 12.92
C ASP A 77 -1.54 -6.59 11.74
N CYS A 78 -2.13 -6.17 10.61
CA CYS A 78 -1.37 -5.62 9.48
C CYS A 78 -1.00 -4.17 9.78
N ARG A 79 0.25 -3.94 10.21
CA ARG A 79 0.73 -2.64 10.73
C ARG A 79 2.15 -2.32 10.25
N TYR A 80 2.53 -1.06 10.31
CA TYR A 80 3.86 -0.57 9.88
C TYR A 80 5.03 -1.10 10.73
N ASP A 81 4.76 -1.55 11.96
CA ASP A 81 5.78 -2.15 12.84
C ASP A 81 6.31 -3.51 12.33
N GLN A 82 5.68 -4.08 11.30
CA GLN A 82 6.10 -5.31 10.63
C GLN A 82 7.15 -5.06 9.53
N LEU A 83 7.34 -3.82 9.12
CA LEU A 83 8.25 -3.47 8.04
C LEU A 83 9.68 -3.44 8.55
N GLU A 84 10.61 -3.92 7.72
CA GLU A 84 12.02 -3.85 8.05
C GLU A 84 12.47 -2.39 8.01
N VAL A 85 12.87 -1.86 9.17
CA VAL A 85 13.56 -0.58 9.25
C VAL A 85 15.05 -0.88 9.16
N THR A 86 15.76 -0.26 8.21
CA THR A 86 17.22 -0.37 8.18
C THR A 86 17.77 0.07 9.54
N PRO A 87 18.46 -0.82 10.28
CA PRO A 87 18.94 -0.47 11.61
C PRO A 87 19.85 0.75 11.54
N ALA A 88 19.64 1.71 12.44
CA ALA A 88 20.45 2.94 12.50
C ALA A 88 21.97 2.66 12.62
N TYR A 89 22.34 1.47 13.11
CA TYR A 89 23.71 0.99 13.20
C TYR A 89 24.38 0.79 11.82
N GLU A 90 23.68 0.21 10.85
CA GLU A 90 24.22 0.01 9.49
C GLU A 90 24.44 1.34 8.77
N LEU A 91 23.53 2.30 8.98
CA LEU A 91 23.69 3.67 8.50
C LEU A 91 24.92 4.34 9.11
N LYS A 92 25.09 4.25 10.44
CA LYS A 92 26.29 4.79 11.12
C LYS A 92 27.57 4.21 10.55
N ARG A 93 27.65 2.89 10.32
CA ARG A 93 28.82 2.23 9.74
C ARG A 93 29.15 2.71 8.32
N VAL A 94 28.13 2.88 7.48
CA VAL A 94 28.31 3.37 6.09
C VAL A 94 28.77 4.84 6.08
N PHE A 95 28.22 5.68 6.96
CA PHE A 95 28.58 7.09 7.05
C PHE A 95 29.87 7.35 7.84
N SER A 96 30.30 6.44 8.73
CA SER A 96 31.58 6.54 9.44
C SER A 96 32.77 6.04 8.60
N ALA A 97 32.54 5.25 7.55
CA ALA A 97 33.60 4.67 6.72
C ALA A 97 34.25 5.67 5.73
N ARG A 98 33.79 6.94 5.69
CA ARG A 98 34.31 7.97 4.77
C ARG A 98 35.10 9.09 5.46
N GLY A 99 35.54 8.87 6.69
CA GLY A 99 36.41 9.76 7.44
C GLY A 99 37.61 9.01 8.01
N ALA A 100 38.56 8.64 7.16
CA ALA A 100 39.91 8.24 7.53
C ALA A 100 40.88 8.83 6.50
#